data_AF-A0AA51MX66-F1
#
_entry.id   AF-A0AA51MX66-F1
#
_cell.length_a   1.000
_cell.length_b   1.000
_cell.length_c   1.000
_cell.angle_alpha   90.00
_cell.angle_beta   90.00
_cell.angle_gamma   90.00
#
_symmetry.space_group_name_H-M   'P 1'
#
loop_
_entity.id
_entity.type
_entity.pdbx_description
1 polymer ?
#
loop_
_entity_poly.entity_id
_entity_poly.type
_entity_poly.pdbx_seq_one_letter_code
_entity_poly.pdbx_strand_id
1 'polypeptide(L)'
;MHNKKNIEKKVIEIIERVCSRKVEQIDTNIFINPFYMSSRELAYIFVELEKEYDIDLNELVEVYKDHTVANLIDAIVKLTSLVEVM
;
A
#
# COMPACT_ATOMS: atom_id res chain seq x y z
N MET A 1 8.36 10.91 -12.15
CA MET A 1 8.32 9.49 -12.57
C MET A 1 8.78 8.59 -11.44
N HIS A 2 7.84 8.19 -10.56
CA HIS A 2 8.13 7.12 -9.61
C HIS A 2 8.20 5.78 -10.35
N ASN A 3 9.38 5.16 -10.40
CA ASN A 3 9.51 3.82 -10.96
C ASN A 3 8.68 2.84 -10.10
N LYS A 4 7.86 1.97 -10.71
CA LYS A 4 7.06 0.94 -10.02
C LYS A 4 7.90 0.15 -9.00
N LYS A 5 9.16 -0.17 -9.32
CA LYS A 5 10.08 -0.85 -8.38
C LYS A 5 10.38 -0.04 -7.11
N ASN A 6 10.44 1.29 -7.22
CA ASN A 6 10.67 2.17 -6.07
C ASN A 6 9.40 2.26 -5.19
N ILE A 7 8.22 2.34 -5.82
CA ILE A 7 6.93 2.32 -5.10
C ILE A 7 6.78 1.01 -4.35
N GLU A 8 7.00 -0.12 -5.02
CA GLU A 8 6.95 -1.45 -4.41
C GLU A 8 7.86 -1.54 -3.18
N LYS A 9 9.14 -1.16 -3.32
CA LYS A 9 10.10 -1.18 -2.20
C LYS A 9 9.61 -0.31 -1.03
N LYS A 10 9.11 0.89 -1.31
CA LYS A 10 8.71 1.84 -0.27
C LYS A 10 7.39 1.45 0.41
N VAL A 11 6.41 0.92 -0.33
CA VAL A 11 5.18 0.36 0.24
C VAL A 11 5.51 -0.79 1.17
N ILE A 12 6.37 -1.73 0.75
CA ILE A 12 6.83 -2.82 1.60
C ILE A 12 7.52 -2.28 2.85
N GLU A 13 8.46 -1.34 2.71
CA GLU A 13 9.14 -0.71 3.87
C GLU A 13 8.15 -0.07 4.86
N ILE A 14 7.11 0.62 4.38
CA ILE A 14 6.07 1.22 5.24
C ILE A 14 5.29 0.14 5.97
N ILE A 15 4.84 -0.90 5.27
CA ILE A 15 4.10 -2.02 5.85
C ILE A 15 4.92 -2.70 6.93
N GLU A 16 6.18 -3.04 6.62
CA GLU A 16 7.06 -3.75 7.56
C GLU A 16 7.35 -2.92 8.81
N ARG A 17 7.54 -1.61 8.64
CA ARG A 17 7.74 -0.67 9.76
C ARG A 17 6.50 -0.53 10.63
N VAL A 18 5.31 -0.33 10.05
CA VAL A 18 4.06 -0.17 10.81
C VAL A 18 3.69 -1.47 11.53
N CYS A 19 3.85 -2.60 10.85
CA CYS A 19 3.44 -3.91 11.37
C CYS A 19 4.53 -4.57 12.23
N SER A 20 5.76 -4.03 12.24
CA SER A 20 6.95 -4.66 12.84
C SER A 20 7.14 -6.13 12.42
N ARG A 21 6.84 -6.44 11.15
CA ARG A 21 6.80 -7.79 10.57
C ARG A 21 7.30 -7.74 9.13
N LYS A 22 7.91 -8.83 8.65
CA LYS A 22 8.37 -8.89 7.25
C LYS A 22 7.24 -9.24 6.29
N VAL A 23 7.28 -8.69 5.09
CA VAL A 23 6.39 -9.08 3.98
C VAL A 23 7.08 -10.19 3.20
N GLU A 24 6.66 -11.44 3.44
CA GLU A 24 7.20 -12.60 2.72
C GLU A 24 6.37 -12.98 1.49
N GLN A 25 5.09 -12.64 1.47
CA GLN A 25 4.15 -12.94 0.40
C GLN A 25 3.31 -11.70 0.10
N ILE A 26 3.24 -11.32 -1.18
CA ILE A 26 2.54 -10.11 -1.60
C ILE A 26 1.13 -10.36 -2.14
N ASP A 27 0.85 -11.57 -2.62
CA ASP A 27 -0.42 -11.95 -3.27
C ASP A 27 -1.42 -12.61 -2.30
N THR A 28 -1.04 -12.77 -1.03
CA THR A 28 -1.89 -13.35 0.01
C THR A 28 -2.69 -12.26 0.70
N ASN A 29 -3.92 -12.59 1.13
CA ASN A 29 -4.75 -11.66 1.89
C ASN A 29 -4.06 -11.25 3.21
N ILE A 30 -3.92 -9.95 3.44
CA ILE A 30 -3.18 -9.36 4.56
C ILE A 30 -3.80 -9.64 5.93
N PHE A 31 -5.10 -9.95 6.01
CA PHE A 31 -5.79 -10.15 7.30
C PHE A 31 -5.67 -11.56 7.85
N ILE A 32 -5.20 -12.51 7.04
CA ILE A 32 -5.10 -13.92 7.40
C ILE A 32 -3.64 -14.38 7.46
N ASN A 33 -3.43 -15.65 7.79
CA ASN A 33 -2.12 -16.30 7.75
C ASN A 33 -1.43 -16.07 6.38
N PRO A 34 -0.14 -15.68 6.32
CA PRO A 34 0.80 -15.52 7.44
C PRO A 34 0.85 -14.12 8.07
N PHE A 35 0.11 -13.15 7.52
CA PHE A 35 0.37 -11.75 7.82
C PHE A 35 -0.40 -11.24 9.03
N TYR A 36 -1.69 -11.57 9.18
CA TYR A 36 -2.56 -11.15 10.29
C TYR A 36 -2.51 -9.63 10.58
N MET A 37 -2.60 -8.80 9.54
CA MET A 37 -2.73 -7.35 9.71
C MET A 37 -4.03 -7.03 10.45
N SER A 38 -3.99 -6.11 11.40
CA SER A 38 -5.20 -5.54 11.98
C SER A 38 -5.71 -4.37 11.13
N SER A 39 -7.01 -4.08 11.17
CA SER A 39 -7.57 -2.90 10.50
C SER A 39 -6.94 -1.59 10.98
N ARG A 40 -6.44 -1.55 12.23
CA ARG A 40 -5.72 -0.40 12.78
C ARG A 40 -4.38 -0.18 12.09
N GLU A 41 -3.63 -1.24 11.86
CA GLU A 41 -2.35 -1.17 11.15
C GLU A 41 -2.56 -0.75 9.69
N LEU A 42 -3.60 -1.29 9.05
CA LEU A 42 -3.96 -0.88 7.69
C LEU A 42 -4.27 0.63 7.61
N ALA A 43 -5.04 1.16 8.56
CA ALA A 43 -5.31 2.59 8.63
C ALA A 43 -4.03 3.43 8.78
N TYR A 44 -3.08 3.00 9.62
CA TYR A 44 -1.79 3.68 9.75
C TYR A 44 -0.95 3.61 8.47
N ILE A 45 -0.96 2.46 7.78
CA ILE A 45 -0.30 2.32 6.48
C ILE A 45 -0.88 3.32 5.47
N PHE A 46 -2.21 3.44 5.40
CA PHE A 46 -2.87 4.38 4.49
C PHE A 46 -2.45 5.82 4.76
N VAL A 47 -2.47 6.25 6.03
CA VAL A 47 -2.03 7.61 6.42
C VAL A 47 -0.56 7.87 6.05
N GLU A 48 0.31 6.88 6.14
CA GLU A 48 1.71 7.03 5.74
C GLU A 48 1.87 7.08 4.21
N LEU A 49 1.04 6.35 3.46
CA LEU A 49 1.05 6.38 1.99
C LEU A 49 0.48 7.69 1.43
N GLU A 50 -0.58 8.23 2.04
CA GLU A 50 -1.11 9.57 1.72
C GLU A 50 -0.01 10.63 1.83
N LYS A 51 0.73 10.66 2.95
CA LYS A 51 1.82 11.63 3.15
C LYS A 51 3.00 11.42 2.19
N GLU A 52 3.35 10.18 1.89
CA GLU A 52 4.51 9.86 1.04
C GLU A 52 4.25 10.20 -0.43
N TYR A 53 3.01 10.04 -0.89
CA TYR A 53 2.66 10.11 -2.32
C TYR A 53 1.66 11.21 -2.67
N ASP A 54 1.18 11.99 -1.69
CA ASP A 54 0.18 13.05 -1.86
C ASP A 54 -1.09 12.55 -2.58
N ILE A 55 -1.63 11.42 -2.12
CA ILE A 55 -2.81 10.76 -2.71
C ILE A 55 -4.06 10.91 -1.84
N ASP A 56 -5.24 10.93 -2.45
CA ASP A 56 -6.51 10.92 -1.71
C ASP A 56 -6.83 9.51 -1.18
N LEU A 57 -7.06 9.41 0.13
CA LEU A 57 -7.44 8.16 0.78
C LEU A 57 -8.79 7.61 0.32
N ASN A 58 -9.74 8.46 -0.05
CA ASN A 58 -11.03 8.02 -0.57
C ASN A 58 -10.83 7.29 -1.92
N GLU A 59 -10.00 7.85 -2.80
CA GLU A 59 -9.65 7.20 -4.07
C GLU A 59 -8.89 5.90 -3.84
N LEU A 60 -7.98 5.86 -2.86
CA LEU A 60 -7.26 4.63 -2.48
C LEU A 60 -8.20 3.51 -2.08
N VAL A 61 -9.20 3.79 -1.24
CA VAL A 61 -10.21 2.80 -0.81
C VAL A 61 -11.11 2.36 -1.98
N GLU A 62 -11.31 3.23 -2.97
CA GLU A 62 -12.03 2.87 -4.19
C GLU A 62 -11.24 1.90 -5.08
N VAL A 63 -9.93 2.04 -5.20
CA VAL A 63 -9.10 1.19 -6.07
C VAL A 63 -8.53 -0.04 -5.38
N TYR A 64 -8.36 -0.02 -4.05
CA TYR A 64 -7.83 -1.12 -3.26
C TYR A 64 -8.94 -2.11 -2.90
N LYS A 65 -9.20 -3.08 -3.77
CA LYS A 65 -10.31 -4.04 -3.62
C LYS A 65 -9.86 -5.39 -3.09
N ASP A 66 -8.70 -5.84 -3.53
CA ASP A 66 -8.13 -7.11 -3.10
C ASP A 66 -7.17 -6.81 -1.97
N HIS A 67 -7.45 -7.30 -0.77
CA HIS A 67 -6.68 -6.96 0.42
C HIS A 67 -5.32 -7.67 0.46
N THR A 68 -4.49 -7.48 -0.56
CA THR A 68 -3.14 -8.03 -0.72
C THR A 68 -2.13 -6.88 -0.77
N VAL A 69 -0.84 -7.17 -0.58
CA VAL A 69 0.20 -6.15 -0.71
C VAL A 69 0.39 -5.77 -2.19
N ALA A 70 0.32 -6.75 -3.10
CA ALA A 70 0.43 -6.53 -4.54
C ALA A 70 -0.65 -5.56 -5.06
N ASN A 71 -1.91 -5.76 -4.65
CA ASN A 71 -2.99 -4.87 -5.05
C ASN A 71 -2.84 -3.47 -4.45
N LEU A 72 -2.29 -3.35 -3.22
CA LEU A 72 -1.99 -2.06 -2.63
C LEU A 72 -0.90 -1.34 -3.44
N ILE A 73 0.16 -2.03 -3.84
CA ILE A 73 1.22 -1.45 -4.69
C ILE A 73 0.62 -0.96 -6.02
N ASP A 74 -0.19 -1.78 -6.68
CA ASP A 74 -0.80 -1.41 -7.96
C ASP A 74 -1.77 -0.22 -7.82
N ALA A 75 -2.52 -0.15 -6.71
CA ALA A 75 -3.35 1.00 -6.38
C ALA A 75 -2.53 2.28 -6.25
N ILE A 76 -1.42 2.25 -5.51
CA ILE A 76 -0.52 3.41 -5.35
C ILE A 76 0.13 3.80 -6.68
N VAL A 77 0.59 2.84 -7.49
CA VAL A 77 1.13 3.11 -8.83
C VAL A 77 0.09 3.81 -9.70
N LYS A 78 -1.17 3.34 -9.67
CA LYS A 78 -2.26 3.95 -10.43
C LYS A 78 -2.50 5.40 -10.01
N LEU A 79 -2.63 5.66 -8.71
CA LEU A 79 -2.92 7.01 -8.19
C LEU A 79 -1.76 7.98 -8.45
N THR A 80 -0.52 7.55 -8.21
CA THR A 80 0.67 8.40 -8.44
C THR A 80 0.93 8.69 -9.93
N SER A 81 0.53 7.78 -10.83
CA SER A 81 0.65 8.02 -12.28
C SER A 81 -0.42 8.98 -12.81
N LEU A 82 -1.56 9.10 -12.12
CA LEU A 82 -2.65 10.02 -12.49
C LEU A 82 -2.32 11.47 -12.06
N VAL A 83 -1.68 11.64 -10.90
CA VAL A 83 -1.23 12.95 -10.40
C VAL A 83 -0.22 13.60 -11.35
N GLU A 84 0.60 12.83 -12.07
CA GLU A 84 1.58 13.37 -13.04
C GLU A 84 0.94 13.94 -14.33
N VAL A 85 -0.37 13.77 -14.55
CA VAL A 85 -1.09 14.25 -15.75
C VAL A 85 -1.92 15.51 -15.48
N MET A 86 -2.06 15.92 -14.22
CA MET A 86 -2.77 17.14 -13.79
C MET A 86 -1.80 18.30 -13.55
#